data_AF-A0A3C0DXF0-F1
#
_entry.id   AF-A0A3C0DXF0-F1
#
_cell.length_a   1.000
_cell.length_b   1.000
_cell.length_c   1.000
_cell.angle_alpha   90.00
_cell.angle_beta   90.00
_cell.angle_gamma   90.00
#
_symmetry.space_group_name_H-M   'P 1'
#
loop_
_entity.id
_entity.type
_entity.pdbx_description
1 polymer ?
#
loop_
_entity_poly.entity_id
_entity_poly.type
_entity_poly.pdbx_seq_one_letter_code
_entity_poly.pdbx_strand_id
1 'polypeptide(L)'
;MTHSNLPKFSNTDQAFQHLSNRELSRAVALFSLLGKPWLVSTGSALAKLALALRIPVGWAVRPTVYAQFCGGESIVDSEGTIAKLAEHGVRTILDYSAEGQTDESDLDHTCSEVLATIQAADGDARHAFAVFKVSGLSSNALLEKVGQCLRGEAELTSEEHAAWERVQARVRTLCEATHQAGGRIMVDAEESWIQDAIDAVAEDMMSDYNRDKVVVFNTVQMYRHDRLAYLKAMAA
;
A
#
# COMPACT_ATOMS: atom_id res chain seq x y z
N MET A 1 8.56 19.12 -33.46
CA MET A 1 8.19 17.82 -32.86
C MET A 1 8.64 17.86 -31.41
N THR A 2 7.70 18.05 -30.48
CA THR A 2 7.99 18.09 -29.05
C THR A 2 8.45 16.71 -28.62
N HIS A 3 9.72 16.58 -28.23
CA HIS A 3 10.17 15.40 -27.50
C HIS A 3 9.32 15.31 -26.23
N SER A 4 8.42 14.33 -26.19
CA SER A 4 7.65 14.03 -25.00
C SER A 4 8.63 13.55 -23.93
N ASN A 5 8.71 14.26 -22.81
CA ASN A 5 9.45 13.84 -21.62
C ASN A 5 8.74 12.70 -20.87
N LEU A 6 7.67 12.13 -21.43
CA LEU A 6 6.98 10.99 -20.84
C LEU A 6 7.75 9.69 -21.11
N PRO A 7 7.80 8.76 -20.14
CA PRO A 7 8.37 7.44 -20.34
C PRO A 7 7.72 6.73 -21.53
N LYS A 8 8.54 6.09 -22.37
CA LYS A 8 8.03 5.22 -23.45
C LYS A 8 7.67 3.86 -22.86
N PHE A 9 6.42 3.69 -22.44
CA PHE A 9 5.95 2.44 -21.83
C PHE A 9 6.08 1.19 -22.72
N SER A 10 6.19 1.36 -24.03
CA SER A 10 6.44 0.25 -24.97
C SER A 10 7.93 -0.14 -25.10
N ASN A 11 8.85 0.61 -24.51
CA ASN A 11 10.28 0.32 -24.57
C ASN A 11 10.70 -0.60 -23.40
N THR A 12 10.56 -1.90 -23.61
CA THR A 12 10.89 -2.91 -22.59
C THR A 12 12.38 -2.93 -22.27
N ASP A 13 13.26 -2.65 -23.24
CA ASP A 13 14.71 -2.63 -23.01
C ASP A 13 15.08 -1.57 -21.97
N GLN A 14 14.48 -0.39 -22.07
CA GLN A 14 14.63 0.67 -21.08
C GLN A 14 13.98 0.29 -19.73
N ALA A 15 12.78 -0.31 -19.76
CA ALA A 15 12.07 -0.69 -18.53
C ALA A 15 12.85 -1.72 -17.70
N PHE A 16 13.55 -2.65 -18.36
CA PHE A 16 14.24 -3.76 -17.71
C PHE A 16 15.77 -3.64 -17.73
N GLN A 17 16.34 -2.49 -18.10
CA GLN A 17 17.80 -2.29 -18.18
C GLN A 17 18.54 -2.56 -16.86
N HIS A 18 17.85 -2.45 -15.73
CA HIS A 18 18.37 -2.71 -14.39
C HIS A 18 18.44 -4.21 -14.04
N LEU A 19 17.97 -5.10 -14.93
CA LEU A 19 17.95 -6.55 -14.73
C LEU A 19 18.93 -7.26 -15.66
N SER A 20 19.60 -8.27 -15.13
CA SER A 20 20.44 -9.19 -15.90
C SER A 20 19.60 -10.23 -16.65
N ASN A 21 20.19 -10.84 -17.69
CA ASN A 21 19.56 -11.97 -18.42
C ASN A 21 19.13 -13.12 -17.49
N ARG A 22 19.87 -13.35 -16.40
CA ARG A 22 19.54 -14.39 -15.40
C ARG A 22 18.31 -14.01 -14.59
N GLU A 23 18.20 -12.75 -14.16
CA GLU A 23 17.02 -12.24 -13.46
C GLU A 23 15.79 -12.30 -14.37
N LEU A 24 15.91 -11.86 -15.63
CA LEU A 24 14.82 -11.94 -16.61
C LEU A 24 14.35 -13.38 -16.87
N SER A 25 15.27 -14.31 -17.09
CA SER A 25 14.93 -15.73 -17.31
C SER A 25 14.23 -16.35 -16.10
N ARG A 26 14.66 -15.98 -14.88
CA ARG A 26 14.01 -16.41 -13.63
C ARG A 26 12.60 -15.85 -13.50
N ALA A 27 12.42 -14.56 -13.77
CA ALA A 27 11.11 -13.92 -13.76
C ALA A 27 10.15 -14.61 -14.73
N VAL A 28 10.57 -14.83 -15.98
CA VAL A 28 9.75 -15.54 -17.00
C VAL A 28 9.35 -16.94 -16.54
N ALA A 29 10.30 -17.70 -15.97
CA ALA A 29 10.01 -19.03 -15.45
C ALA A 29 8.99 -18.98 -14.30
N LEU A 30 9.17 -18.06 -13.35
CA LEU A 30 8.26 -17.86 -12.22
C LEU A 30 6.85 -17.48 -12.68
N PHE A 31 6.71 -16.47 -13.53
CA PHE A 31 5.40 -16.06 -14.06
C PHE A 31 4.73 -17.18 -14.86
N SER A 32 5.50 -17.97 -15.62
CA SER A 32 4.97 -19.14 -16.34
C SER A 32 4.44 -20.24 -15.41
N LEU A 33 5.00 -20.36 -14.20
CA LEU A 33 4.50 -21.29 -13.18
C LEU A 33 3.26 -20.73 -12.50
N LEU A 34 3.27 -19.46 -12.11
CA LEU A 34 2.13 -18.79 -11.47
C LEU A 34 0.91 -18.70 -12.40
N GLY A 35 1.13 -18.64 -13.72
CA GLY A 35 0.08 -18.69 -14.73
C GLY A 35 -0.66 -20.03 -14.84
N LYS A 36 -0.31 -21.06 -14.05
CA LYS A 36 -0.97 -22.38 -14.05
C LYS A 36 -1.91 -22.51 -12.85
N PRO A 37 -3.24 -22.39 -13.02
CA PRO A 37 -4.18 -22.34 -11.90
C PRO A 37 -4.12 -23.55 -10.95
N TRP A 38 -3.91 -24.75 -11.49
CA TRP A 38 -3.80 -25.98 -10.69
C TRP A 38 -2.57 -26.00 -9.78
N LEU A 39 -1.47 -25.36 -10.21
CA LEU A 39 -0.24 -25.29 -9.43
C LEU A 39 -0.41 -24.28 -8.29
N VAL A 40 -1.03 -23.14 -8.57
CA VAL A 40 -1.35 -22.11 -7.56
C VAL A 40 -2.31 -22.66 -6.50
N SER A 41 -3.36 -23.36 -6.90
CA SER A 41 -4.33 -23.93 -5.96
C SER A 41 -3.71 -25.02 -5.09
N THR A 42 -2.90 -25.92 -5.68
CA THR A 42 -2.18 -26.98 -4.96
C THR A 42 -1.12 -26.40 -4.03
N GLY A 43 -0.33 -25.43 -4.52
CA GLY A 43 0.68 -24.72 -3.73
C GLY A 43 0.07 -24.02 -2.52
N SER A 44 -1.09 -23.38 -2.69
CA SER A 44 -1.83 -22.73 -1.60
C SER A 44 -2.29 -23.73 -0.54
N ALA A 45 -2.81 -24.88 -0.95
CA ALA A 45 -3.21 -25.94 -0.02
C ALA A 45 -2.01 -26.50 0.77
N LEU A 46 -0.88 -26.75 0.08
CA LEU A 46 0.35 -27.22 0.72
C LEU A 46 0.95 -26.18 1.67
N ALA A 47 0.93 -24.89 1.30
CA ALA A 47 1.41 -23.82 2.16
C ALA A 47 0.58 -23.71 3.46
N LYS A 48 -0.75 -23.81 3.36
CA LYS A 48 -1.65 -23.85 4.52
C LYS A 48 -1.36 -25.05 5.42
N LEU A 49 -1.15 -26.23 4.83
CA LEU A 49 -0.78 -27.42 5.59
C LEU A 49 0.59 -27.25 6.28
N ALA A 50 1.58 -26.73 5.56
CA ALA A 50 2.90 -26.47 6.12
C ALA A 50 2.84 -25.50 7.30
N LEU A 51 2.04 -24.43 7.18
CA LEU A 51 1.84 -23.46 8.27
C LEU A 51 1.15 -24.12 9.49
N ALA A 52 0.10 -24.91 9.26
CA ALA A 52 -0.58 -25.65 10.32
C ALA A 52 0.35 -26.63 11.04
N LEU A 53 1.26 -27.25 10.30
CA LEU A 53 2.30 -28.15 10.84
C LEU A 53 3.56 -27.43 11.32
N ARG A 54 3.60 -26.09 11.26
CA ARG A 54 4.76 -25.24 11.60
C ARG A 54 6.05 -25.63 10.86
N ILE A 55 5.91 -26.11 9.62
CA ILE A 55 7.04 -26.43 8.74
C ILE A 55 7.63 -25.11 8.21
N PRO A 56 8.93 -24.85 8.40
CA PRO A 56 9.57 -23.65 7.88
C PRO A 56 9.69 -23.72 6.35
N VAL A 57 8.86 -22.98 5.63
CA VAL A 57 8.87 -22.91 4.15
C VAL A 57 9.70 -21.75 3.60
N GLY A 58 10.30 -20.93 4.48
CA GLY A 58 11.09 -19.77 4.10
C GLY A 58 12.22 -20.07 3.11
N TRP A 59 12.87 -21.23 3.23
CA TRP A 59 13.95 -21.63 2.32
C TRP A 59 13.51 -21.78 0.85
N ALA A 60 12.22 -22.07 0.61
CA ALA A 60 11.67 -22.22 -0.73
C ALA A 60 11.07 -20.90 -1.22
N VAL A 61 10.33 -20.20 -0.35
CA VAL A 61 9.59 -18.98 -0.71
C VAL A 61 10.51 -17.78 -0.88
N ARG A 62 11.50 -17.61 0.00
CA ARG A 62 12.44 -16.46 0.00
C ARG A 62 13.21 -16.30 -1.32
N PRO A 63 13.91 -17.33 -1.85
CA PRO A 63 14.68 -17.17 -3.08
C PRO A 63 13.83 -17.15 -4.36
N THR A 64 12.50 -17.31 -4.27
CA THR A 64 11.61 -17.43 -5.43
C THR A 64 10.60 -16.28 -5.48
N VAL A 65 9.39 -16.51 -4.99
CA VAL A 65 8.26 -15.56 -5.02
C VAL A 65 8.65 -14.28 -4.27
N TYR A 66 9.23 -14.41 -3.09
CA TYR A 66 9.58 -13.25 -2.27
C TYR A 66 10.58 -12.33 -2.97
N ALA A 67 11.68 -12.89 -3.48
CA ALA A 67 12.70 -12.13 -4.20
C ALA A 67 12.20 -11.45 -5.49
N GLN A 68 11.06 -11.88 -6.04
CA GLN A 68 10.46 -11.25 -7.21
C GLN A 68 9.50 -10.10 -6.87
N PHE A 69 8.77 -10.21 -5.75
CA PHE A 69 7.65 -9.31 -5.43
C PHE A 69 7.89 -8.41 -4.22
N CYS A 70 8.89 -8.70 -3.38
CA CYS A 70 9.19 -7.94 -2.17
C CYS A 70 10.56 -7.27 -2.28
N GLY A 71 10.65 -6.01 -1.87
CA GLY A 71 11.91 -5.26 -1.86
C GLY A 71 12.92 -5.72 -0.81
N GLY A 72 12.42 -6.33 0.27
CA GLY A 72 13.15 -6.86 1.42
C GLY A 72 12.17 -7.31 2.51
N GLU A 73 12.65 -8.06 3.51
CA GLU A 73 11.84 -8.52 4.66
C GLU A 73 11.68 -7.47 5.76
N SER A 74 12.57 -6.50 5.76
CA SER A 74 12.54 -5.34 6.63
C SER A 74 12.92 -4.10 5.83
N ILE A 75 12.76 -2.94 6.45
CA ILE A 75 13.27 -1.67 5.90
C ILE A 75 14.78 -1.79 5.61
N VAL A 76 15.54 -2.38 6.54
CA VAL A 76 17.00 -2.56 6.40
C VAL A 76 17.34 -3.49 5.23
N ASP A 77 16.63 -4.60 5.10
CA ASP A 77 16.85 -5.56 4.00
C ASP A 77 16.48 -4.97 2.62
N SER A 78 15.64 -3.92 2.61
CA SER A 78 15.20 -3.26 1.39
C SER A 78 16.22 -2.28 0.81
N GLU A 79 17.25 -1.89 1.57
CA GLU A 79 18.24 -0.86 1.19
C GLU A 79 18.95 -1.20 -0.14
N GLY A 80 19.33 -2.46 -0.34
CA GLY A 80 19.97 -2.88 -1.59
C GLY A 80 19.08 -2.67 -2.82
N THR A 81 17.78 -2.93 -2.67
CA THR A 81 16.77 -2.70 -3.72
C THR A 81 16.56 -1.20 -3.95
N ILE A 82 16.50 -0.41 -2.87
CA ILE A 82 16.36 1.06 -2.93
C ILE A 82 17.54 1.67 -3.69
N ALA A 83 18.77 1.31 -3.33
CA ALA A 83 19.98 1.81 -3.99
C ALA A 83 20.00 1.44 -5.48
N LYS A 84 19.72 0.19 -5.83
CA LYS A 84 19.68 -0.29 -7.23
C LYS A 84 18.67 0.48 -8.09
N LEU A 85 17.48 0.78 -7.54
CA LEU A 85 16.45 1.56 -8.23
C LEU A 85 16.85 3.03 -8.36
N ALA A 86 17.44 3.60 -7.30
CA ALA A 86 17.90 4.99 -7.30
C ALA A 86 19.01 5.26 -8.33
N GLU A 87 19.92 4.31 -8.57
CA GLU A 87 20.95 4.38 -9.63
C GLU A 87 20.33 4.59 -11.03
N HIS A 88 19.09 4.15 -11.22
CA HIS A 88 18.35 4.26 -12.48
C HIS A 88 17.30 5.38 -12.46
N GLY A 89 17.34 6.27 -11.45
CA GLY A 89 16.41 7.39 -11.31
C GLY A 89 14.99 6.98 -10.88
N VAL A 90 14.82 5.76 -10.36
CA VAL A 90 13.53 5.26 -9.87
C VAL A 90 13.48 5.44 -8.35
N ARG A 91 12.44 6.13 -7.87
CA ARG A 91 12.18 6.30 -6.44
C ARG A 91 11.31 5.17 -5.91
N THR A 92 11.44 4.88 -4.62
CA THR A 92 10.71 3.80 -3.96
C THR A 92 9.60 4.31 -3.06
N ILE A 93 8.64 3.43 -2.79
CA ILE A 93 7.64 3.58 -1.74
C ILE A 93 7.84 2.36 -0.84
N LEU A 94 8.03 2.59 0.45
CA LEU A 94 8.11 1.52 1.45
C LEU A 94 6.68 1.19 1.91
N ASP A 95 6.08 0.18 1.29
CA ASP A 95 4.72 -0.30 1.60
C ASP A 95 4.79 -1.47 2.59
N TYR A 96 4.32 -1.24 3.81
CA TYR A 96 4.14 -2.30 4.79
C TYR A 96 2.84 -3.06 4.49
N SER A 97 2.98 -4.28 3.99
CA SER A 97 1.88 -5.11 3.47
C SER A 97 1.02 -5.75 4.58
N ALA A 98 0.26 -4.94 5.32
CA ALA A 98 -0.70 -5.39 6.33
C ALA A 98 -2.14 -5.02 5.98
N GLU A 99 -3.04 -6.02 6.01
CA GLU A 99 -4.45 -5.93 5.67
C GLU A 99 -5.25 -6.97 6.48
N GLY A 100 -6.55 -6.73 6.68
CA GLY A 100 -7.46 -7.73 7.25
C GLY A 100 -7.28 -8.01 8.74
N GLN A 101 -6.64 -7.10 9.47
CA GLN A 101 -6.43 -7.19 10.91
C GLN A 101 -7.70 -6.77 11.66
N THR A 102 -7.98 -7.41 12.79
CA THR A 102 -9.17 -7.10 13.61
C THR A 102 -8.86 -6.74 15.05
N ASP A 103 -7.72 -7.20 15.57
CA ASP A 103 -7.33 -6.98 16.96
C ASP A 103 -6.66 -5.61 17.10
N GLU A 104 -7.08 -4.83 18.09
CA GLU A 104 -6.58 -3.45 18.29
C GLU A 104 -5.05 -3.40 18.43
N SER A 105 -4.43 -4.41 19.06
CA SER A 105 -2.97 -4.51 19.16
C SER A 105 -2.28 -4.69 17.80
N ASP A 106 -2.90 -5.41 16.88
CA ASP A 106 -2.37 -5.63 15.54
C ASP A 106 -2.55 -4.40 14.66
N LEU A 107 -3.65 -3.65 14.86
CA LEU A 107 -3.88 -2.35 14.22
C LEU A 107 -2.87 -1.30 14.72
N ASP A 108 -2.57 -1.29 16.03
CA ASP A 108 -1.56 -0.42 16.62
C ASP A 108 -0.13 -0.79 16.16
N HIS A 109 0.13 -2.10 16.04
CA HIS A 109 1.38 -2.58 15.48
C HIS A 109 1.54 -2.16 14.02
N THR A 110 0.49 -2.29 13.21
CA THR A 110 0.49 -1.84 11.81
C THR A 110 0.76 -0.33 11.71
N CYS A 111 0.12 0.48 12.55
CA CYS A 111 0.42 1.92 12.65
C CYS A 111 1.90 2.17 12.96
N SER A 112 2.48 1.40 13.89
CA SER A 112 3.89 1.54 14.29
C SER A 112 4.86 1.17 13.16
N GLU A 113 4.56 0.11 12.39
CA GLU A 113 5.37 -0.30 11.24
C GLU A 113 5.33 0.75 10.12
N VAL A 114 4.15 1.30 9.81
CA VAL A 114 4.04 2.40 8.84
C VAL A 114 4.77 3.65 9.34
N LEU A 115 4.70 3.95 10.64
CA LEU A 115 5.45 5.06 11.20
C LEU A 115 6.97 4.85 11.04
N ALA A 116 7.45 3.62 11.21
CA ALA A 116 8.84 3.27 10.96
C ALA A 116 9.24 3.47 9.49
N THR A 117 8.36 3.16 8.53
CA THR A 117 8.65 3.43 7.10
C THR A 117 8.70 4.94 6.79
N ILE A 118 7.82 5.74 7.41
CA ILE A 118 7.86 7.21 7.32
C ILE A 118 9.19 7.75 7.85
N GLN A 119 9.61 7.28 9.04
CA GLN A 119 10.87 7.70 9.67
C GLN A 119 12.09 7.27 8.85
N ALA A 120 12.07 6.07 8.27
CA ALA A 120 13.16 5.61 7.41
C ALA A 120 13.29 6.41 6.12
N ALA A 121 12.17 6.95 5.61
CA ALA A 121 12.15 7.79 4.42
C ALA A 121 12.46 9.28 4.69
N ASP A 122 12.50 9.70 5.95
CA ASP A 122 12.73 11.10 6.33
C ASP A 122 14.11 11.58 5.88
N GLY A 123 14.14 12.69 5.14
CA GLY A 123 15.35 13.28 4.57
C GLY A 123 15.99 12.49 3.40
N ASP A 124 15.44 11.34 3.00
CA ASP A 124 15.99 10.52 1.91
C ASP A 124 15.23 10.74 0.59
N ALA A 125 15.88 11.43 -0.35
CA ALA A 125 15.32 11.78 -1.65
C ALA A 125 15.05 10.58 -2.59
N ARG A 126 15.49 9.38 -2.22
CA ARG A 126 15.21 8.13 -2.95
C ARG A 126 13.78 7.66 -2.77
N HIS A 127 13.07 8.15 -1.75
CA HIS A 127 11.67 7.83 -1.53
C HIS A 127 10.72 8.83 -2.19
N ALA A 128 9.60 8.33 -2.72
CA ALA A 128 8.59 9.15 -3.38
C ALA A 128 7.48 9.58 -2.41
N PHE A 129 6.91 8.60 -1.71
CA PHE A 129 5.80 8.73 -0.78
C PHE A 129 5.95 7.71 0.35
N ALA A 130 5.43 8.04 1.53
CA ALA A 130 4.92 7.04 2.45
C ALA A 130 3.55 6.55 1.94
N VAL A 131 3.15 5.34 2.31
CA VAL A 131 1.87 4.76 1.90
C VAL A 131 1.29 3.93 3.03
N PHE A 132 -0.03 3.89 3.12
CA PHE A 132 -0.73 2.95 4.01
C PHE A 132 -2.12 2.63 3.49
N LYS A 133 -2.65 1.52 4.00
CA LYS A 133 -3.98 1.00 3.79
C LYS A 133 -4.82 1.24 5.04
N VAL A 134 -6.02 1.79 4.91
CA VAL A 134 -6.87 2.09 6.07
C VAL A 134 -7.39 0.80 6.70
N SER A 135 -7.59 -0.28 5.91
CA SER A 135 -7.90 -1.61 6.44
C SER A 135 -6.75 -2.27 7.21
N GLY A 136 -5.53 -1.74 7.14
CA GLY A 136 -4.45 -2.09 8.05
C GLY A 136 -4.61 -1.47 9.45
N LEU A 137 -5.46 -0.42 9.57
CA LEU A 137 -5.66 0.38 10.79
C LEU A 137 -7.08 0.27 11.37
N SER A 138 -7.96 -0.46 10.68
CA SER A 138 -9.36 -0.73 11.02
C SER A 138 -9.77 -2.13 10.59
N SER A 139 -10.78 -2.72 11.24
CA SER A 139 -11.46 -3.87 10.65
C SER A 139 -12.29 -3.48 9.43
N ASN A 140 -12.40 -4.38 8.45
CA ASN A 140 -13.22 -4.16 7.25
C ASN A 140 -14.70 -4.00 7.58
N ALA A 141 -15.20 -4.71 8.59
CA ALA A 141 -16.59 -4.61 9.04
C ALA A 141 -16.92 -3.19 9.55
N LEU A 142 -16.00 -2.57 10.29
CA LEU A 142 -16.16 -1.19 10.74
C LEU A 142 -16.12 -0.21 9.57
N LEU A 143 -15.17 -0.36 8.65
CA LEU A 143 -15.07 0.52 7.47
C LEU A 143 -16.32 0.45 6.58
N GLU A 144 -16.83 -0.75 6.33
CA GLU A 144 -18.06 -0.94 5.56
C GLU A 144 -19.25 -0.25 6.24
N LYS A 145 -19.37 -0.40 7.57
CA LYS A 145 -20.45 0.22 8.35
C LYS A 145 -20.33 1.74 8.42
N VAL A 146 -19.11 2.28 8.51
CA VAL A 146 -18.87 3.73 8.40
C VAL A 146 -19.30 4.22 7.02
N GLY A 147 -18.96 3.50 5.94
CA GLY A 147 -19.41 3.83 4.59
C GLY A 147 -20.95 3.84 4.48
N GLN A 148 -21.63 2.84 5.04
CA GLN A 148 -23.09 2.80 5.12
C GLN A 148 -23.66 3.99 5.93
N CYS A 149 -23.03 4.35 7.05
CA CYS A 149 -23.42 5.50 7.86
C CYS A 149 -23.31 6.83 7.08
N LEU A 150 -22.24 7.02 6.30
CA LEU A 150 -22.05 8.20 5.45
C LEU A 150 -23.12 8.34 4.37
N ARG A 151 -23.67 7.21 3.90
CA ARG A 151 -24.80 7.17 2.96
C ARG A 151 -26.18 7.26 3.63
N GLY A 152 -26.23 7.33 4.97
CA GLY A 152 -27.47 7.34 5.74
C GLY A 152 -28.19 5.99 5.78
N GLU A 153 -27.47 4.89 5.54
CA GLU A 153 -28.00 3.52 5.48
C GLU A 153 -27.89 2.78 6.82
N ALA A 154 -27.03 3.26 7.73
CA ALA A 154 -26.77 2.65 9.03
C ALA A 154 -26.44 3.71 10.09
N GLU A 155 -26.47 3.30 11.36
CA GLU A 155 -25.96 4.06 12.50
C GLU A 155 -24.88 3.25 13.21
N LEU A 156 -23.85 3.94 13.71
CA LEU A 156 -22.82 3.32 14.54
C LEU A 156 -23.29 3.24 15.99
N THR A 157 -22.93 2.16 16.68
CA THR A 157 -23.09 2.08 18.14
C THR A 157 -22.06 2.97 18.84
N SER A 158 -22.21 3.15 20.16
CA SER A 158 -21.24 3.91 20.94
C SER A 158 -19.84 3.28 20.91
N GLU A 159 -19.76 1.96 20.91
CA GLU A 159 -18.50 1.20 20.81
C GLU A 159 -17.85 1.35 19.43
N GLU A 160 -18.67 1.34 18.36
CA GLU A 160 -18.19 1.52 16.99
C GLU A 160 -17.74 2.95 16.72
N HIS A 161 -18.42 3.95 17.30
CA HIS A 161 -17.95 5.33 17.30
C HIS A 161 -16.56 5.44 17.95
N ALA A 162 -16.40 4.87 19.15
CA ALA A 162 -15.11 4.87 19.84
C ALA A 162 -14.04 4.11 19.04
N ALA A 163 -14.40 3.03 18.34
CA ALA A 163 -13.48 2.31 17.46
C ALA A 163 -13.06 3.17 16.26
N TRP A 164 -14.01 3.86 15.62
CA TRP A 164 -13.74 4.76 14.51
C TRP A 164 -12.87 5.95 14.93
N GLU A 165 -13.05 6.49 16.13
CA GLU A 165 -12.15 7.52 16.69
C GLU A 165 -10.70 7.02 16.81
N ARG A 166 -10.48 5.76 17.22
CA ARG A 166 -9.14 5.17 17.25
C ARG A 166 -8.54 5.01 15.85
N VAL A 167 -9.32 4.60 14.87
CA VAL A 167 -8.87 4.52 13.46
C VAL A 167 -8.44 5.90 12.97
N GLN A 168 -9.28 6.92 13.16
CA GLN A 168 -8.96 8.30 12.79
C GLN A 168 -7.71 8.81 13.51
N ALA A 169 -7.52 8.46 14.78
CA ALA A 169 -6.32 8.82 15.53
C ALA A 169 -5.04 8.17 14.96
N ARG A 170 -5.09 6.89 14.54
CA ARG A 170 -3.97 6.23 13.85
C ARG A 170 -3.65 6.92 12.53
N VAL A 171 -4.66 7.16 11.69
CA VAL A 171 -4.50 7.84 10.40
C VAL A 171 -3.91 9.25 10.59
N ARG A 172 -4.42 10.01 11.57
CA ARG A 172 -3.91 11.33 11.93
C ARG A 172 -2.46 11.29 12.38
N THR A 173 -2.06 10.28 13.15
CA THR A 173 -0.67 10.09 13.61
C THR A 173 0.29 9.94 12.42
N LEU A 174 -0.07 9.13 11.42
CA LEU A 174 0.74 8.92 10.22
C LEU A 174 0.83 10.18 9.36
N CYS A 175 -0.28 10.91 9.19
CA CYS A 175 -0.33 12.14 8.41
C CYS A 175 0.46 13.28 9.08
N GLU A 176 0.33 13.44 10.41
CA GLU A 176 1.10 14.41 11.19
C GLU A 176 2.61 14.12 11.11
N ALA A 177 3.01 12.87 11.35
CA ALA A 177 4.42 12.47 11.27
C ALA A 177 5.01 12.77 9.88
N THR A 178 4.25 12.49 8.81
CA THR A 178 4.67 12.82 7.45
C THR A 178 4.74 14.33 7.21
N HIS A 179 3.78 15.10 7.71
CA HIS A 179 3.76 16.55 7.59
C HIS A 179 5.01 17.18 8.25
N GLN A 180 5.36 16.72 9.45
CA GLN A 180 6.52 17.14 10.23
C GLN A 180 7.84 16.79 9.53
N ALA A 181 7.94 15.59 8.95
CA ALA A 181 9.08 15.16 8.13
C ALA A 181 9.19 15.91 6.78
N GLY A 182 8.19 16.73 6.44
CA GLY A 182 8.15 17.41 5.14
C GLY A 182 7.93 16.47 3.96
N GLY A 183 7.46 15.25 4.23
CA GLY A 183 7.21 14.22 3.23
C GLY A 183 5.84 14.32 2.57
N ARG A 184 5.49 13.25 1.86
CA ARG A 184 4.18 13.04 1.22
C ARG A 184 3.68 11.65 1.57
N ILE A 185 2.40 11.52 1.89
CA ILE A 185 1.76 10.25 2.24
C ILE A 185 0.58 9.99 1.31
N MET A 186 0.50 8.77 0.82
CA MET A 186 -0.57 8.28 -0.05
C MET A 186 -1.48 7.34 0.75
N VAL A 187 -2.79 7.57 0.66
CA VAL A 187 -3.81 6.67 1.17
C VAL A 187 -4.21 5.73 0.03
N ASP A 188 -3.97 4.42 0.21
CA ASP A 188 -4.35 3.43 -0.79
C ASP A 188 -5.87 3.29 -0.88
N ALA A 189 -6.36 3.08 -2.11
CA ALA A 189 -7.74 2.72 -2.34
C ALA A 189 -7.90 1.19 -2.34
N GLU A 190 -8.99 0.71 -1.76
CA GLU A 190 -9.24 -0.70 -1.45
C GLU A 190 -10.58 -1.14 -2.06
N GLU A 191 -11.33 -2.05 -1.44
CA GLU A 191 -12.57 -2.54 -2.02
C GLU A 191 -13.71 -1.51 -2.01
N SER A 192 -14.59 -1.60 -2.99
CA SER A 192 -15.61 -0.58 -3.24
C SER A 192 -16.60 -0.39 -2.08
N TRP A 193 -16.84 -1.41 -1.25
CA TRP A 193 -17.77 -1.34 -0.11
C TRP A 193 -17.17 -0.66 1.13
N ILE A 194 -15.85 -0.53 1.22
CA ILE A 194 -15.16 0.21 2.30
C ILE A 194 -14.64 1.57 1.85
N GLN A 195 -14.54 1.81 0.54
CA GLN A 195 -13.89 3.00 -0.01
C GLN A 195 -14.51 4.33 0.43
N ASP A 196 -15.82 4.41 0.68
CA ASP A 196 -16.45 5.67 1.12
C ASP A 196 -15.90 6.13 2.48
N ALA A 197 -15.58 5.20 3.39
CA ALA A 197 -14.94 5.52 4.67
C ALA A 197 -13.46 5.94 4.48
N ILE A 198 -12.76 5.30 3.54
CA ILE A 198 -11.37 5.60 3.18
C ILE A 198 -11.27 7.01 2.57
N ASP A 199 -12.13 7.32 1.61
CA ASP A 199 -12.20 8.63 0.98
C ASP A 199 -12.51 9.72 2.01
N ALA A 200 -13.48 9.49 2.89
CA ALA A 200 -13.86 10.44 3.93
C ALA A 200 -12.69 10.75 4.88
N VAL A 201 -11.96 9.73 5.37
CA VAL A 201 -10.80 9.98 6.25
C VAL A 201 -9.63 10.59 5.49
N ALA A 202 -9.41 10.23 4.23
CA ALA A 202 -8.38 10.84 3.39
C ALA A 202 -8.69 12.33 3.16
N GLU A 203 -9.93 12.68 2.85
CA GLU A 203 -10.39 14.06 2.66
C GLU A 203 -10.28 14.90 3.94
N ASP A 204 -10.61 14.34 5.11
CA ASP A 204 -10.40 15.01 6.40
C ASP A 204 -8.92 15.33 6.63
N MET A 205 -8.02 14.36 6.36
CA MET A 205 -6.57 14.57 6.49
C MET A 205 -6.02 15.54 5.43
N MET A 206 -6.56 15.50 4.21
CA MET A 206 -6.22 16.47 3.17
C MET A 206 -6.65 17.88 3.60
N SER A 207 -7.84 18.04 4.17
CA SER A 207 -8.28 19.31 4.74
C SER A 207 -7.25 19.78 5.75
N ASP A 208 -6.90 18.98 6.75
CA ASP A 208 -6.01 19.43 7.83
C ASP A 208 -4.58 19.76 7.35
N TYR A 209 -3.97 18.92 6.52
CA TYR A 209 -2.52 18.98 6.23
C TYR A 209 -2.14 19.59 4.88
N ASN A 210 -3.06 19.66 3.90
CA ASN A 210 -2.78 20.25 2.58
C ASN A 210 -3.08 21.75 2.56
N ARG A 211 -2.35 22.52 3.39
CA ARG A 211 -2.46 23.98 3.46
C ARG A 211 -1.46 24.65 2.52
N ASP A 212 -0.22 24.83 2.97
CA ASP A 212 0.84 25.51 2.20
C ASP A 212 1.56 24.59 1.21
N LYS A 213 1.52 23.28 1.46
CA LYS A 213 2.15 22.22 0.65
C LYS A 213 1.23 21.00 0.59
N VAL A 214 1.30 20.23 -0.49
CA VAL A 214 0.53 18.98 -0.63
C VAL A 214 1.27 17.87 0.12
N VAL A 215 0.66 17.35 1.17
CA VAL A 215 1.18 16.30 2.04
C VAL A 215 0.42 14.99 1.85
N VAL A 216 -0.90 15.03 1.94
CA VAL A 216 -1.78 13.86 1.87
C VAL A 216 -2.33 13.72 0.45
N PHE A 217 -2.23 12.50 -0.10
CA PHE A 217 -2.70 12.15 -1.43
C PHE A 217 -3.74 11.03 -1.31
N ASN A 218 -4.94 11.24 -1.86
CA ASN A 218 -5.94 10.18 -1.99
C ASN A 218 -5.77 9.43 -3.33
N THR A 219 -6.17 8.17 -3.38
CA THR A 219 -6.09 7.30 -4.57
C THR A 219 -7.46 7.14 -5.22
N VAL A 220 -7.57 7.47 -6.52
CA VAL A 220 -8.84 7.38 -7.26
C VAL A 220 -8.83 6.21 -8.24
N GLN A 221 -9.70 5.22 -8.02
CA GLN A 221 -9.74 4.01 -8.83
C GLN A 221 -10.58 4.20 -10.11
N MET A 222 -9.96 4.58 -11.22
CA MET A 222 -10.67 4.95 -12.46
C MET A 222 -11.46 3.81 -13.15
N TYR A 223 -11.35 2.57 -12.68
CA TYR A 223 -12.20 1.45 -13.12
C TYR A 223 -13.65 1.50 -12.60
N ARG A 224 -13.94 2.33 -11.58
CA ARG A 224 -15.26 2.49 -10.97
C ARG A 224 -16.05 3.58 -11.70
N HIS A 225 -17.36 3.38 -11.84
CA HIS A 225 -18.22 4.25 -12.65
C HIS A 225 -18.46 5.65 -12.05
N ASP A 226 -18.27 5.83 -10.74
CA ASP A 226 -18.55 7.06 -10.00
C ASP A 226 -17.32 7.97 -9.82
N ARG A 227 -16.11 7.45 -10.04
CA ARG A 227 -14.86 8.11 -9.64
C ARG A 227 -14.52 9.37 -10.43
N LEU A 228 -14.97 9.49 -11.69
CA LEU A 228 -14.81 10.74 -12.44
C LEU A 228 -15.65 11.87 -11.86
N ALA A 229 -16.87 11.57 -11.40
CA ALA A 229 -17.74 12.58 -10.77
C ALA A 229 -17.16 13.00 -9.41
N TYR A 230 -16.71 12.02 -8.62
CA TYR A 230 -15.98 12.24 -7.37
C TYR A 230 -14.78 13.17 -7.55
N LEU A 231 -13.88 12.87 -8.50
CA LEU A 231 -12.69 13.69 -8.75
C LEU A 231 -13.04 15.14 -9.17
N LYS A 232 -14.10 15.33 -9.96
CA LYS A 232 -14.58 16.67 -10.34
C LYS A 232 -15.14 17.43 -9.14
N ALA A 233 -15.82 16.75 -8.22
CA ALA A 233 -16.36 17.38 -7.02
C ALA A 233 -15.24 17.84 -6.07
N MET A 234 -14.15 17.06 -5.94
CA MET A 234 -12.98 17.45 -5.14
C MET A 234 -12.24 18.69 -5.69
N ALA A 235 -12.34 18.94 -7.00
CA ALA A 235 -11.64 20.03 -7.67
C ALA A 235 -12.47 21.32 -7.81
N ALA A 236 -13.74 21.30 -7.37
CA ALA A 236 -14.68 22.41 -7.45
C ALA A 236 -14.61 23.28 -6.19
#